data_AF-A0A0M9ELN6-F1
#
_entry.id   AF-A0A0M9ELN6-F1
#
_cell.length_a   1.000
_cell.length_b   1.000
_cell.length_c   1.000
_cell.angle_alpha   90.00
_cell.angle_beta   90.00
_cell.angle_gamma   90.00
#
_symmetry.space_group_name_H-M   'P 1'
#
loop_
_entity.id
_entity.type
_entity.pdbx_description
1 polymer ?
#
loop_
_entity_poly.entity_id
_entity_poly.type
_entity_poly.pdbx_seq_one_letter_code
_entity_poly.pdbx_strand_id
1 'polypeptide(L)'
;MFSQKTSETAVADDQFINHLKKRFTKDAFQRKLVRWIVETNQPFRVAESESLRDIFNYLNPIISATDAHLSHDSIRRRITDDGVLEDDIDAEAYDVWLKRGPIGKLHNTMVWINRSNRVTEMLREAQRQDTEKSWPGSLDVIIGNNTRWLSQFYMMSRALKVRPYIDTVIADTIGFYHDLLRHFETCVKKLEGDGKQRIRKGGKEAAYGLVQDICPAYEWLMGHLEEAKSRADRTPEPAQCRTNINFAWVKLNKYYSAIDQSPVYYAATVLHPAIRWDFLHRAYRERPDWIGKAQQLIDGLWQEYKQLPVQFERGNYDQLRPIKRAKEVEDSFSSYLDSFKSTTTARLEGNEGDE
;
A
#
# COMPACT_ATOMS: atom_id res chain seq x y z
N MET A 1 69.37 -50.26 21.20
CA MET A 1 68.19 -50.22 22.10
C MET A 1 67.71 -48.80 22.43
N PHE A 2 67.96 -47.79 21.57
CA PHE A 2 67.60 -46.38 21.83
C PHE A 2 66.65 -45.75 20.78
N SER A 3 66.16 -46.51 19.78
CA SER A 3 65.35 -45.95 18.69
C SER A 3 63.83 -46.08 18.86
N GLN A 4 63.33 -46.82 19.86
CA GLN A 4 61.89 -46.98 20.10
C GLN A 4 61.32 -45.96 21.11
N LYS A 5 62.14 -45.46 22.04
CA LYS A 5 61.67 -44.49 23.04
C LYS A 5 61.34 -43.12 22.43
N THR A 6 62.04 -42.69 21.39
CA THR A 6 61.80 -41.40 20.71
C THR A 6 60.56 -41.41 19.81
N SER A 7 60.17 -42.57 19.25
CA SER A 7 58.96 -42.67 18.43
C SER A 7 57.68 -42.73 19.27
N GLU A 8 57.70 -43.40 20.43
CA GLU A 8 56.53 -43.45 21.31
C GLU A 8 56.25 -42.10 22.00
N THR A 9 57.30 -41.34 22.38
CA THR A 9 57.12 -39.99 22.92
C THR A 9 56.60 -39.00 21.88
N ALA A 10 57.08 -39.08 20.63
CA ALA A 10 56.59 -38.23 19.55
C ALA A 10 55.11 -38.49 19.21
N VAL A 11 54.69 -39.76 19.23
CA VAL A 11 53.28 -40.15 18.98
C VAL A 11 52.38 -39.75 20.16
N ALA A 12 52.85 -39.84 21.40
CA ALA A 12 52.12 -39.38 22.58
C ALA A 12 51.97 -37.85 22.62
N ASP A 13 53.02 -37.11 22.24
CA ASP A 13 53.01 -35.65 22.10
C ASP A 13 52.06 -35.19 20.98
N ASP A 14 52.04 -35.89 19.84
CA ASP A 14 51.10 -35.60 18.75
C ASP A 14 49.64 -35.90 19.15
N GLN A 15 49.38 -36.95 19.94
CA GLN A 15 48.05 -37.24 20.47
C GLN A 15 47.60 -36.20 21.50
N PHE A 16 48.51 -35.73 22.36
CA PHE A 16 48.25 -34.68 23.35
C PHE A 16 47.98 -33.33 22.69
N ILE A 17 48.78 -32.95 21.69
CA ILE A 17 48.58 -31.74 20.89
C ILE A 17 47.26 -31.81 20.13
N ASN A 18 46.90 -32.96 19.57
CA ASN A 18 45.61 -33.15 18.90
C ASN A 18 44.43 -33.08 19.88
N HIS A 19 44.59 -33.55 21.12
CA HIS A 19 43.59 -33.40 22.17
C HIS A 19 43.40 -31.93 22.59
N LEU A 20 44.50 -31.18 22.74
CA LEU A 20 44.47 -29.74 23.05
C LEU A 20 43.88 -28.90 21.90
N LYS A 21 44.22 -29.21 20.64
CA LYS A 21 43.60 -28.59 19.45
C LYS A 21 42.10 -28.85 19.36
N LYS A 22 41.60 -29.95 19.93
CA LYS A 22 40.15 -30.24 20.00
C LYS A 22 39.41 -29.40 21.03
N ARG A 23 40.11 -28.91 22.06
CA ARG A 23 39.55 -28.09 23.16
C ARG A 23 39.76 -26.59 22.97
N PHE A 24 40.74 -26.19 22.17
CA PHE A 24 41.05 -24.79 21.90
C PHE A 24 40.81 -24.47 20.42
N THR A 25 39.92 -23.52 20.15
CA THR A 25 39.78 -22.91 18.83
C THR A 25 40.20 -21.46 18.88
N LYS A 26 41.06 -21.04 17.94
CA LYS A 26 41.56 -19.67 17.79
C LYS A 26 40.43 -18.65 17.89
N ASP A 27 39.35 -18.93 17.18
CA ASP A 27 38.21 -18.04 17.05
C ASP A 27 37.37 -17.93 18.35
N ALA A 28 37.20 -19.02 19.11
CA ALA A 28 36.53 -18.96 20.40
C ALA A 28 37.36 -18.22 21.46
N PHE A 29 38.67 -18.38 21.46
CA PHE A 29 39.58 -17.61 22.32
C PHE A 29 39.52 -16.11 21.97
N GLN A 30 39.65 -15.78 20.70
CA GLN A 30 39.61 -14.39 20.22
C GLN A 30 38.29 -13.70 20.56
N ARG A 31 37.14 -14.37 20.38
CA ARG A 31 35.84 -13.84 20.81
C ARG A 31 35.76 -13.57 22.31
N LYS A 32 36.21 -14.51 23.14
CA LYS A 32 36.17 -14.36 24.61
C LYS A 32 37.07 -13.20 25.07
N LEU A 33 38.23 -13.03 24.45
CA LEU A 33 39.14 -11.92 24.73
C LEU A 33 38.51 -10.57 24.35
N VAL A 34 37.93 -10.46 23.15
CA VAL A 34 37.22 -9.24 22.71
C VAL A 34 36.06 -8.90 23.64
N ARG A 35 35.24 -9.90 23.98
CA ARG A 35 34.11 -9.73 24.90
C ARG A 35 34.55 -9.19 26.26
N TRP A 36 35.60 -9.78 26.87
CA TRP A 36 36.13 -9.31 28.15
C TRP A 36 36.63 -7.85 28.07
N ILE A 37 37.34 -7.48 26.99
CA ILE A 37 37.83 -6.11 26.78
C ILE A 37 36.67 -5.11 26.72
N VAL A 38 35.57 -5.47 26.03
CA VAL A 38 34.36 -4.65 25.93
C VAL A 38 33.63 -4.57 27.27
N GLU A 39 33.32 -5.70 27.90
CA GLU A 39 32.56 -5.77 29.16
C GLU A 39 33.25 -5.03 30.31
N THR A 40 34.59 -5.06 30.35
CA THR A 40 35.39 -4.41 31.39
C THR A 40 35.94 -3.04 30.97
N ASN A 41 35.50 -2.53 29.80
CA ASN A 41 35.88 -1.24 29.23
C ASN A 41 37.40 -0.98 29.21
N GLN A 42 38.18 -1.97 28.79
CA GLN A 42 39.63 -1.87 28.73
C GLN A 42 40.10 -1.21 27.42
N PRO A 43 41.24 -0.50 27.42
CA PRO A 43 41.83 0.02 26.18
C PRO A 43 42.16 -1.12 25.21
N PHE A 44 41.82 -1.02 23.92
CA PHE A 44 42.04 -2.10 22.94
C PHE A 44 43.50 -2.53 22.77
N ARG A 45 44.45 -1.63 23.10
CA ARG A 45 45.89 -1.92 23.12
C ARG A 45 46.28 -2.91 24.22
N VAL A 46 45.40 -3.18 25.20
CA VAL A 46 45.67 -4.13 26.29
C VAL A 46 45.97 -5.54 25.76
N ALA A 47 45.38 -5.94 24.63
CA ALA A 47 45.65 -7.23 23.99
C ALA A 47 47.05 -7.33 23.35
N GLU A 48 47.74 -6.20 23.22
CA GLU A 48 49.12 -6.12 22.72
C GLU A 48 50.15 -6.08 23.86
N SER A 49 49.69 -6.06 25.11
CA SER A 49 50.59 -6.09 26.27
C SER A 49 51.42 -7.37 26.28
N GLU A 50 52.75 -7.21 26.33
CA GLU A 50 53.69 -8.33 26.37
C GLU A 50 53.43 -9.25 27.57
N SER A 51 53.22 -8.68 28.76
CA SER A 51 52.93 -9.45 29.97
C SER A 51 51.65 -10.27 29.88
N LEU A 52 50.60 -9.75 29.24
CA LEU A 52 49.34 -10.48 29.06
C LEU A 52 49.50 -11.61 28.04
N ARG A 53 50.24 -11.36 26.96
CA ARG A 53 50.55 -12.38 25.94
C ARG A 53 51.40 -13.50 26.53
N ASP A 54 52.37 -13.17 27.39
CA ASP A 54 53.19 -14.15 28.09
C ASP A 54 52.36 -15.06 29.00
N ILE A 55 51.39 -14.49 29.74
CA ILE A 55 50.45 -15.27 30.55
C ILE A 55 49.64 -16.23 29.66
N PHE A 56 49.08 -15.75 28.54
CA PHE A 56 48.32 -16.61 27.63
C PHE A 56 49.19 -17.72 27.03
N ASN A 57 50.41 -17.40 26.62
CA ASN A 57 51.34 -18.37 26.04
C ASN A 57 51.80 -19.43 27.05
N TYR A 58 51.99 -19.04 28.31
CA TYR A 58 52.27 -19.97 29.40
C TYR A 58 51.11 -20.92 29.65
N LEU A 59 49.87 -20.40 29.69
CA LEU A 59 48.67 -21.19 29.92
C LEU A 59 48.35 -22.14 28.76
N ASN A 60 48.62 -21.72 27.52
CA ASN A 60 48.47 -22.58 26.35
C ASN A 60 49.41 -22.15 25.20
N PRO A 61 50.51 -22.89 24.96
CA PRO A 61 51.46 -22.59 23.89
C PRO A 61 50.87 -22.61 22.47
N ILE A 62 49.71 -23.24 22.28
CA ILE A 62 49.00 -23.28 20.98
C ILE A 62 48.58 -21.87 20.53
N ILE A 63 48.41 -20.93 21.47
CA ILE A 63 48.02 -19.54 21.16
C ILE A 63 49.06 -18.88 20.26
N SER A 64 50.35 -18.97 20.61
CA SER A 64 51.45 -18.51 19.75
C SER A 64 51.57 -19.31 18.47
N ALA A 65 51.46 -20.65 18.56
CA ALA A 65 51.62 -21.52 17.39
C ALA A 65 50.53 -21.33 16.32
N THR A 66 49.35 -20.84 16.71
CA THR A 66 48.20 -20.57 15.81
C THR A 66 48.00 -19.09 15.50
N ASP A 67 48.92 -18.22 15.94
CA ASP A 67 48.84 -16.77 15.81
C ASP A 67 47.49 -16.22 16.29
N ALA A 68 47.06 -16.68 17.47
CA ALA A 68 45.74 -16.37 18.04
C ALA A 68 45.70 -15.02 18.78
N HIS A 69 46.84 -14.35 18.95
CA HIS A 69 46.90 -13.01 19.53
C HIS A 69 46.17 -11.99 18.64
N LEU A 70 45.59 -10.97 19.27
CA LEU A 70 44.91 -9.89 18.56
C LEU A 70 45.70 -8.58 18.70
N SER A 71 45.68 -7.80 17.63
CA SER A 71 46.04 -6.39 17.66
C SER A 71 44.82 -5.52 17.95
N HIS A 72 45.05 -4.28 18.38
CA HIS A 72 43.99 -3.31 18.60
C HIS A 72 43.17 -3.05 17.32
N ASP A 73 43.80 -3.04 16.14
CA ASP A 73 43.11 -2.93 14.85
C ASP A 73 42.26 -4.15 14.53
N SER A 74 42.72 -5.35 14.86
CA SER A 74 41.94 -6.59 14.69
C SER A 74 40.77 -6.68 15.67
N ILE A 75 40.93 -6.17 16.89
CA ILE A 75 39.82 -6.03 17.86
C ILE A 75 38.79 -5.05 17.33
N ARG A 76 39.22 -3.88 16.86
CA ARG A 76 38.32 -2.88 16.29
C ARG A 76 37.55 -3.44 15.10
N ARG A 77 38.23 -4.12 14.16
CA ARG A 77 37.57 -4.81 13.04
C ARG A 77 36.57 -5.84 13.53
N ARG A 78 36.95 -6.75 14.44
CA ARG A 78 36.04 -7.77 14.97
C ARG A 78 34.84 -7.19 15.72
N ILE A 79 34.98 -6.09 16.47
CA ILE A 79 33.82 -5.43 17.09
C ILE A 79 32.87 -4.88 16.02
N THR A 80 33.42 -4.39 14.91
CA THR A 80 32.65 -3.81 13.80
C THR A 80 32.04 -4.90 12.90
N ASP A 81 32.72 -6.03 12.73
CA ASP A 81 32.37 -7.12 11.80
C ASP A 81 31.55 -8.27 12.48
N ASP A 82 31.81 -8.61 13.74
CA ASP A 82 31.16 -9.73 14.49
C ASP A 82 30.05 -9.26 15.46
N GLY A 83 29.58 -8.01 15.38
CA GLY A 83 28.30 -7.58 15.98
C GLY A 83 28.07 -8.00 17.45
N VAL A 84 29.03 -7.77 18.34
CA VAL A 84 28.81 -7.93 19.80
C VAL A 84 28.14 -6.68 20.36
N LEU A 85 26.87 -6.52 19.98
CA LEU A 85 25.88 -5.70 20.66
C LEU A 85 24.61 -6.56 20.80
N GLU A 86 24.61 -7.51 21.74
CA GLU A 86 23.35 -7.95 22.36
C GLU A 86 22.98 -6.82 23.34
N ASP A 87 22.37 -5.73 22.87
CA ASP A 87 20.90 -5.55 22.78
C ASP A 87 20.42 -4.77 21.53
N ASP A 88 21.22 -4.70 20.46
CA ASP A 88 20.92 -3.79 19.34
C ASP A 88 20.37 -4.54 18.12
N ILE A 89 19.07 -4.34 17.87
CA ILE A 89 18.33 -4.46 16.61
C ILE A 89 19.07 -5.28 15.54
N ASP A 90 18.67 -6.55 15.36
CA ASP A 90 19.06 -7.44 14.25
C ASP A 90 19.31 -6.63 12.97
N ALA A 91 20.41 -6.85 12.25
CA ALA A 91 20.72 -6.12 11.02
C ALA A 91 19.53 -6.10 10.05
N GLU A 92 18.71 -7.15 10.05
CA GLU A 92 17.43 -7.19 9.33
C GLU A 92 16.39 -6.24 9.94
N ALA A 93 16.24 -6.19 11.26
CA ALA A 93 15.41 -5.22 11.97
C ALA A 93 15.89 -3.77 11.79
N TYR A 94 17.20 -3.53 11.64
CA TYR A 94 17.78 -2.22 11.37
C TYR A 94 17.52 -1.81 9.91
N ASP A 95 17.64 -2.73 8.97
CA ASP A 95 17.23 -2.53 7.57
C ASP A 95 15.72 -2.30 7.43
N VAL A 96 14.92 -3.03 8.20
CA VAL A 96 13.47 -2.84 8.29
C VAL A 96 13.17 -1.49 8.92
N TRP A 97 13.90 -1.05 9.94
CA TRP A 97 13.76 0.28 10.54
C TRP A 97 14.18 1.39 9.55
N LEU A 98 15.25 1.18 8.78
CA LEU A 98 15.67 2.07 7.68
C LEU A 98 14.64 2.15 6.55
N LYS A 99 13.85 1.09 6.33
CA LYS A 99 12.80 1.06 5.28
C LYS A 99 11.42 1.49 5.79
N ARG A 100 11.07 1.18 7.04
CA ARG A 100 9.71 1.26 7.60
C ARG A 100 9.60 2.09 8.88
N GLY A 101 10.71 2.38 9.56
CA GLY A 101 10.75 3.25 10.74
C GLY A 101 10.50 4.72 10.40
N PRO A 102 10.35 5.61 11.40
CA PRO A 102 10.04 7.02 11.18
C PRO A 102 11.09 7.74 10.31
N ILE A 103 12.37 7.44 10.53
CA ILE A 103 13.47 8.03 9.76
C ILE A 103 13.51 7.49 8.32
N GLY A 104 13.24 6.20 8.13
CA GLY A 104 13.12 5.58 6.82
C GLY A 104 11.96 6.16 6.00
N LYS A 105 10.79 6.32 6.64
CA LYS A 105 9.63 6.99 6.04
C LYS A 105 9.96 8.43 5.65
N LEU A 106 10.60 9.18 6.56
CA LEU A 106 11.07 10.53 6.27
C LEU A 106 12.01 10.55 5.07
N HIS A 107 13.00 9.65 5.02
CA HIS A 107 13.92 9.54 3.89
C HIS A 107 13.16 9.28 2.58
N ASN A 108 12.23 8.33 2.57
CA ASN A 108 11.41 8.03 1.39
C ASN A 108 10.59 9.24 0.94
N THR A 109 10.00 9.99 1.88
CA THR A 109 9.29 11.24 1.58
C THR A 109 10.23 12.29 1.01
N MET A 110 11.42 12.51 1.58
CA MET A 110 12.39 13.47 1.05
C MET A 110 12.87 13.08 -0.35
N VAL A 111 13.14 11.78 -0.57
CA VAL A 111 13.54 11.24 -1.87
C VAL A 111 12.43 11.42 -2.89
N TRP A 112 11.18 11.13 -2.52
CA TRP A 112 10.02 11.34 -3.39
C TRP A 112 9.86 12.81 -3.80
N ILE A 113 9.91 13.73 -2.84
CA ILE A 113 9.84 15.18 -3.11
C ILE A 113 10.97 15.61 -4.05
N ASN A 114 12.20 15.20 -3.76
CA ASN A 114 13.38 15.62 -4.50
C ASN A 114 13.44 15.05 -5.93
N ARG A 115 12.95 13.81 -6.13
CA ARG A 115 12.95 13.16 -7.45
C ARG A 115 11.93 13.75 -8.42
N SER A 116 10.87 14.38 -7.92
CA SER A 116 9.85 15.00 -8.75
C SER A 116 9.99 16.51 -8.75
N ASN A 117 10.35 17.07 -9.90
CA ASN A 117 10.39 18.52 -10.12
C ASN A 117 9.03 19.17 -9.78
N ARG A 118 7.93 18.46 -10.04
CA ARG A 118 6.58 18.95 -9.74
C ARG A 118 6.31 18.99 -8.24
N VAL A 119 6.64 17.93 -7.50
CA VAL A 119 6.49 17.89 -6.03
C VAL A 119 7.37 18.97 -5.39
N THR A 120 8.61 19.10 -5.85
CA THR A 120 9.53 20.16 -5.40
C THR A 120 8.94 21.54 -5.66
N GLU A 121 8.36 21.79 -6.84
CA GLU A 121 7.74 23.09 -7.13
C GLU A 121 6.47 23.34 -6.32
N MET A 122 5.65 22.31 -6.05
CA MET A 122 4.50 22.43 -5.14
C MET A 122 4.95 22.80 -3.72
N LEU A 123 6.04 22.20 -3.23
CA LEU A 123 6.63 22.54 -1.93
C LEU A 123 7.14 23.99 -1.90
N ARG A 124 7.76 24.46 -2.99
CA ARG A 124 8.22 25.85 -3.11
C ARG A 124 7.06 26.83 -3.19
N GLU A 125 6.00 26.49 -3.92
CA GLU A 125 4.79 27.30 -4.04
C GLU A 125 4.07 27.44 -2.70
N ALA A 126 3.87 26.34 -1.98
CA ALA A 126 3.31 26.36 -0.63
C ALA A 126 4.12 27.27 0.32
N GLN A 127 5.45 27.26 0.19
CA GLN A 127 6.32 28.19 0.93
C GLN A 127 6.20 29.64 0.47
N ARG A 128 5.99 29.91 -0.83
CA ARG A 128 5.88 31.29 -1.35
C ARG A 128 4.59 31.96 -0.90
N GLN A 129 3.53 31.18 -0.71
CA GLN A 129 2.25 31.66 -0.19
C GLN A 129 2.30 32.03 1.29
N ASP A 130 3.29 31.52 2.02
CA ASP A 130 3.52 31.87 3.42
C ASP A 130 4.41 33.12 3.55
N THR A 131 3.78 34.20 4.00
CA THR A 131 4.41 35.50 4.24
C THR A 131 5.03 35.62 5.63
N GLU A 132 4.73 34.71 6.55
CA GLU A 132 5.20 34.72 7.94
C GLU A 132 6.45 33.87 8.17
N LYS A 133 6.91 33.14 7.14
CA LYS A 133 8.08 32.26 7.25
C LYS A 133 9.36 33.03 7.63
N SER A 134 10.21 32.38 8.40
CA SER A 134 11.44 32.96 8.96
C SER A 134 12.65 32.97 8.03
N TRP A 135 12.50 32.56 6.75
CA TRP A 135 13.60 32.51 5.79
C TRP A 135 13.22 33.13 4.44
N PRO A 136 14.18 33.76 3.74
CA PRO A 136 13.94 34.30 2.41
C PRO A 136 13.81 33.18 1.37
N GLY A 137 12.93 33.37 0.39
CA GLY A 137 12.75 32.44 -0.72
C GLY A 137 12.14 31.10 -0.31
N SER A 138 12.47 30.03 -1.02
CA SER A 138 12.00 28.67 -0.74
C SER A 138 13.18 27.73 -0.44
N LEU A 139 12.97 26.81 0.48
CA LEU A 139 13.93 25.78 0.84
C LEU A 139 13.54 24.45 0.20
N ASP A 140 14.52 23.79 -0.40
CA ASP A 140 14.37 22.41 -0.86
C ASP A 140 14.61 21.42 0.30
N VAL A 141 14.12 20.20 0.12
CA VAL A 141 14.40 19.09 1.03
C VAL A 141 15.87 18.65 0.94
N ILE A 142 16.40 18.13 2.04
CA ILE A 142 17.75 17.55 2.08
C ILE A 142 17.60 16.04 2.14
N ILE A 143 18.31 15.30 1.28
CA ILE A 143 18.36 13.85 1.33
C ILE A 143 19.57 13.39 2.17
N GLY A 144 19.34 12.46 3.09
CA GLY A 144 20.40 11.79 3.83
C GLY A 144 21.27 10.92 2.91
N ASN A 145 22.58 10.88 3.17
CA ASN A 145 23.54 10.04 2.45
C ASN A 145 24.21 9.08 3.45
N ASN A 146 24.16 7.78 3.16
CA ASN A 146 24.73 6.71 3.98
C ASN A 146 26.25 6.86 4.21
N THR A 147 26.98 7.57 3.34
CA THR A 147 28.44 7.74 3.44
C THR A 147 28.89 9.06 4.05
N ARG A 148 27.99 10.02 4.29
CA ARG A 148 28.32 11.32 4.88
C ARG A 148 27.87 11.39 6.33
N TRP A 149 28.81 11.64 7.23
CA TRP A 149 28.53 11.82 8.65
C TRP A 149 27.52 12.96 8.86
N LEU A 150 26.56 12.76 9.76
CA LEU A 150 25.47 13.69 10.10
C LEU A 150 24.46 14.01 8.99
N SER A 151 24.53 13.36 7.83
CA SER A 151 23.59 13.64 6.72
C SER A 151 22.11 13.43 7.12
N GLN A 152 21.83 12.41 7.92
CA GLN A 152 20.49 12.15 8.47
C GLN A 152 20.04 13.26 9.42
N PHE A 153 20.95 13.80 10.24
CA PHE A 153 20.65 14.93 11.12
C PHE A 153 20.24 16.18 10.33
N TYR A 154 20.94 16.49 9.24
CA TYR A 154 20.58 17.63 8.39
C TYR A 154 19.27 17.41 7.63
N MET A 155 19.01 16.18 7.17
CA MET A 155 17.71 15.79 6.60
C MET A 155 16.58 16.04 7.61
N MET A 156 16.73 15.56 8.86
CA MET A 156 15.73 15.76 9.92
C MET A 156 15.55 17.24 10.26
N SER A 157 16.64 17.97 10.43
CA SER A 157 16.59 19.41 10.76
C SER A 157 15.90 20.22 9.66
N ARG A 158 16.17 19.91 8.39
CA ARG A 158 15.47 20.55 7.26
C ARG A 158 14.00 20.17 7.22
N ALA A 159 13.69 18.88 7.35
CA ALA A 159 12.31 18.39 7.29
C ALA A 159 11.43 19.01 8.37
N LEU A 160 11.95 19.14 9.60
CA LEU A 160 11.23 19.82 10.68
C LEU A 160 10.98 21.31 10.36
N LYS A 161 11.95 21.98 9.74
CA LYS A 161 11.81 23.39 9.34
C LYS A 161 10.74 23.59 8.27
N VAL A 162 10.67 22.73 7.26
CA VAL A 162 9.69 22.84 6.16
C VAL A 162 8.43 21.97 6.36
N ARG A 163 8.24 21.42 7.56
CA ARG A 163 7.18 20.45 7.87
C ARG A 163 5.77 20.89 7.45
N PRO A 164 5.30 22.12 7.77
CA PRO A 164 3.93 22.51 7.44
C PRO A 164 3.63 22.38 5.95
N TYR A 165 4.60 22.73 5.09
CA TYR A 165 4.44 22.67 3.64
C TYR A 165 4.56 21.25 3.09
N ILE A 166 5.41 20.41 3.70
CA ILE A 166 5.45 18.97 3.39
C ILE A 166 4.10 18.34 3.71
N ASP A 167 3.52 18.66 4.86
CA ASP A 167 2.23 18.15 5.29
C ASP A 167 1.12 18.56 4.31
N THR A 168 1.14 19.79 3.78
CA THR A 168 0.21 20.24 2.72
C THR A 168 0.33 19.39 1.45
N VAL A 169 1.54 19.20 0.93
CA VAL A 169 1.76 18.43 -0.32
C VAL A 169 1.34 16.96 -0.14
N ILE A 170 1.61 16.38 1.04
CA ILE A 170 1.16 15.02 1.37
C ILE A 170 -0.37 14.98 1.45
N ALA A 171 -1.00 15.94 2.13
CA ALA A 171 -2.44 16.02 2.28
C ALA A 171 -3.16 16.14 0.93
N ASP A 172 -2.65 16.97 0.01
CA ASP A 172 -3.21 17.11 -1.35
C ASP A 172 -3.15 15.78 -2.13
N THR A 173 -2.04 15.05 -1.98
CA THR A 173 -1.86 13.74 -2.63
C THR A 173 -2.84 12.71 -2.08
N ILE A 174 -2.92 12.61 -0.75
CA ILE A 174 -3.82 11.67 -0.07
C ILE A 174 -5.27 12.03 -0.39
N GLY A 175 -5.62 13.32 -0.36
CA GLY A 175 -6.94 13.83 -0.67
C GLY A 175 -7.41 13.41 -2.05
N PHE A 176 -6.55 13.53 -3.08
CA PHE A 176 -6.87 13.07 -4.43
C PHE A 176 -7.26 11.59 -4.48
N TYR A 177 -6.44 10.70 -3.90
CA TYR A 177 -6.72 9.26 -3.91
C TYR A 177 -7.91 8.89 -3.01
N HIS A 178 -8.05 9.56 -1.87
CA HIS A 178 -9.19 9.40 -0.98
C HIS A 178 -10.49 9.75 -1.70
N ASP A 179 -10.55 10.89 -2.37
CA ASP A 179 -11.74 11.32 -3.12
C ASP A 179 -12.06 10.32 -4.24
N LEU A 180 -11.07 9.84 -4.98
CA LEU A 180 -11.29 8.81 -6.00
C LEU A 180 -11.86 7.52 -5.37
N LEU A 181 -11.25 7.00 -4.31
CA LEU A 181 -11.68 5.77 -3.64
C LEU A 181 -13.03 5.90 -2.94
N ARG A 182 -13.41 7.10 -2.50
CA ARG A 182 -14.71 7.38 -1.90
C ARG A 182 -15.86 7.11 -2.86
N HIS A 183 -15.68 7.32 -4.17
CA HIS A 183 -16.67 6.93 -5.17
C HIS A 183 -16.86 5.40 -5.16
N PHE A 184 -15.76 4.63 -5.15
CA PHE A 184 -15.82 3.17 -5.05
C PHE A 184 -16.51 2.72 -3.76
N GLU A 185 -16.15 3.29 -2.62
CA GLU A 185 -16.77 2.96 -1.33
C GLU A 185 -18.29 3.20 -1.35
N THR A 186 -18.72 4.34 -1.89
CA THR A 186 -20.15 4.70 -1.98
C THR A 186 -20.91 3.69 -2.85
N CYS A 187 -20.34 3.33 -4.00
CA CYS A 187 -20.92 2.37 -4.91
C CYS A 187 -20.99 0.97 -4.27
N VAL A 188 -19.88 0.48 -3.71
CA VAL A 188 -19.79 -0.84 -3.08
C VAL A 188 -20.77 -0.97 -1.93
N LYS A 189 -20.87 0.01 -1.03
CA LYS A 189 -21.85 -0.01 0.07
C LYS A 189 -23.30 -0.18 -0.40
N LYS A 190 -23.62 0.30 -1.60
CA LYS A 190 -24.96 0.17 -2.18
C LYS A 190 -25.17 -1.17 -2.87
N LEU A 191 -24.12 -1.70 -3.48
CA LEU A 191 -24.13 -3.00 -4.16
C LEU A 191 -23.97 -4.19 -3.18
N GLU A 192 -23.43 -3.97 -2.00
CA GLU A 192 -23.32 -4.98 -0.95
C GLU A 192 -24.69 -5.22 -0.31
N GLY A 193 -25.36 -6.29 -0.70
CA GLY A 193 -26.64 -6.68 -0.11
C GLY A 193 -27.31 -7.88 -0.77
N ASP A 194 -28.44 -8.28 -0.21
CA ASP A 194 -29.24 -9.43 -0.66
C ASP A 194 -30.49 -9.02 -1.45
N GLY A 195 -30.60 -7.75 -1.83
CA GLY A 195 -31.75 -7.18 -2.53
C GLY A 195 -33.02 -7.07 -1.66
N LYS A 196 -32.97 -7.44 -0.38
CA LYS A 196 -34.15 -7.45 0.49
C LYS A 196 -34.39 -6.09 1.13
N GLN A 197 -35.63 -5.64 1.06
CA GLN A 197 -36.09 -4.42 1.73
C GLN A 197 -36.14 -4.65 3.24
N ARG A 198 -35.45 -3.78 4.00
CA ARG A 198 -35.43 -3.83 5.46
C ARG A 198 -35.45 -2.42 6.03
N ILE A 199 -36.08 -2.26 7.20
CA ILE A 199 -35.95 -1.04 8.00
C ILE A 199 -34.55 -1.04 8.62
N ARG A 200 -33.74 -0.03 8.27
CA ARG A 200 -32.36 0.11 8.72
C ARG A 200 -32.24 1.19 9.80
N LYS A 201 -31.03 1.35 10.33
CA LYS A 201 -30.70 2.36 11.36
C LYS A 201 -31.17 3.74 10.87
N GLY A 202 -32.03 4.38 11.66
CA GLY A 202 -32.72 5.62 11.27
C GLY A 202 -34.15 5.45 10.76
N GLY A 203 -34.74 4.25 10.86
CA GLY A 203 -36.15 4.00 10.56
C GLY A 203 -36.49 4.01 9.07
N LYS A 204 -35.48 3.97 8.19
CA LYS A 204 -35.65 4.04 6.74
C LYS A 204 -35.69 2.64 6.13
N GLU A 205 -36.66 2.40 5.28
CA GLU A 205 -36.68 1.21 4.43
C GLU A 205 -35.71 1.38 3.27
N ALA A 206 -34.75 0.47 3.17
CA ALA A 206 -33.80 0.43 2.06
C ALA A 206 -33.51 -1.02 1.66
N ALA A 207 -33.33 -1.23 0.35
CA ALA A 207 -32.79 -2.45 -0.23
C ALA A 207 -31.44 -2.13 -0.86
N TYR A 208 -30.44 -2.96 -0.55
CA TYR A 208 -29.08 -2.87 -1.09
C TYR A 208 -28.76 -4.16 -1.85
N GLY A 209 -27.84 -4.11 -2.81
CA GLY A 209 -27.51 -5.24 -3.68
C GLY A 209 -28.58 -5.55 -4.71
N LEU A 210 -29.23 -4.52 -5.23
CA LEU A 210 -30.19 -4.68 -6.33
C LEU A 210 -29.42 -4.90 -7.63
N VAL A 211 -29.73 -6.00 -8.33
CA VAL A 211 -29.06 -6.39 -9.58
C VAL A 211 -29.19 -5.31 -10.67
N GLN A 212 -30.31 -4.57 -10.67
CA GLN A 212 -30.58 -3.46 -11.58
C GLN A 212 -29.60 -2.27 -11.45
N ASP A 213 -28.90 -2.15 -10.31
CA ASP A 213 -27.97 -1.03 -10.07
C ASP A 213 -26.56 -1.34 -10.58
N ILE A 214 -26.29 -2.58 -11.01
CA ILE A 214 -24.96 -3.05 -11.41
C ILE A 214 -24.47 -2.34 -12.68
N CYS A 215 -25.23 -2.34 -13.77
CA CYS A 215 -24.81 -1.66 -15.01
C CYS A 215 -24.59 -0.15 -14.79
N PRO A 216 -25.52 0.58 -14.13
CA PRO A 216 -25.30 1.98 -13.74
C PRO A 216 -24.05 2.21 -12.89
N ALA A 217 -23.76 1.32 -11.94
CA ALA A 217 -22.58 1.41 -11.08
C ALA A 217 -21.26 1.37 -11.87
N TYR A 218 -21.14 0.44 -12.82
CA TYR A 218 -19.93 0.33 -13.63
C TYR A 218 -19.70 1.57 -14.50
N GLU A 219 -20.74 2.06 -15.18
CA GLU A 219 -20.66 3.28 -15.98
C GLU A 219 -20.27 4.49 -15.14
N TRP A 220 -20.88 4.61 -13.95
CA TRP A 220 -20.57 5.69 -13.03
C TRP A 220 -19.11 5.65 -12.57
N LEU A 221 -18.60 4.49 -12.16
CA LEU A 221 -17.21 4.34 -11.72
C LEU A 221 -16.20 4.55 -12.87
N MET A 222 -16.51 4.10 -14.08
CA MET A 222 -15.67 4.38 -15.26
C MET A 222 -15.58 5.87 -15.54
N GLY A 223 -16.70 6.59 -15.50
CA GLY A 223 -16.72 8.04 -15.66
C GLY A 223 -15.86 8.77 -14.63
N HIS A 224 -15.90 8.35 -13.36
CA HIS A 224 -15.07 8.93 -12.30
C HIS A 224 -13.57 8.63 -12.48
N LEU A 225 -13.22 7.47 -13.02
CA LEU A 225 -11.83 7.16 -13.36
C LEU A 225 -11.33 8.04 -14.52
N GLU A 226 -12.16 8.28 -15.52
CA GLU A 226 -11.84 9.15 -16.66
C GLU A 226 -11.71 10.62 -16.23
N GLU A 227 -12.60 11.10 -15.36
CA GLU A 227 -12.48 12.43 -14.75
C GLU A 227 -11.24 12.55 -13.87
N ALA A 228 -10.95 11.54 -13.04
CA ALA A 228 -9.73 11.53 -12.23
C ALA A 228 -8.47 11.54 -13.11
N LYS A 229 -8.49 10.88 -14.27
CA LYS A 229 -7.40 10.91 -15.24
C LYS A 229 -7.20 12.30 -15.83
N SER A 230 -8.27 13.05 -16.13
CA SER A 230 -8.16 14.43 -16.61
C SER A 230 -7.66 15.39 -15.53
N ARG A 231 -7.97 15.10 -14.26
CA ARG A 231 -7.50 15.84 -13.08
C ARG A 231 -6.11 15.44 -12.60
N ALA A 232 -5.50 14.40 -13.17
CA ALA A 232 -4.21 13.86 -12.73
C ALA A 232 -3.08 14.90 -12.78
N ASP A 233 -3.17 15.93 -13.62
CA ASP A 233 -2.19 17.01 -13.72
C ASP A 233 -2.11 17.89 -12.46
N ARG A 234 -3.13 17.82 -11.60
CA ARG A 234 -3.14 18.49 -10.29
C ARG A 234 -2.39 17.70 -9.22
N THR A 235 -2.05 16.44 -9.49
CA THR A 235 -1.32 15.59 -8.53
C THR A 235 0.19 15.82 -8.60
N PRO A 236 0.95 15.50 -7.54
CA PRO A 236 2.39 15.72 -7.58
C PRO A 236 3.16 14.80 -8.54
N GLU A 237 2.58 13.64 -8.88
CA GLU A 237 3.14 12.70 -9.87
C GLU A 237 2.08 12.30 -10.91
N PRO A 238 1.80 13.17 -11.90
CA PRO A 238 0.73 12.94 -12.87
C PRO A 238 0.92 11.65 -13.68
N ALA A 239 2.15 11.31 -14.06
CA ALA A 239 2.44 10.11 -14.83
C ALA A 239 2.10 8.82 -14.07
N GLN A 240 2.55 8.72 -12.81
CA GLN A 240 2.23 7.57 -11.96
C GLN A 240 0.73 7.50 -11.68
N CYS A 241 0.10 8.64 -11.39
CA CYS A 241 -1.33 8.73 -11.18
C CYS A 241 -2.12 8.23 -12.39
N ARG A 242 -1.82 8.72 -13.61
CA ARG A 242 -2.46 8.27 -14.86
C ARG A 242 -2.27 6.77 -15.08
N THR A 243 -1.08 6.24 -14.80
CA THR A 243 -0.80 4.80 -14.91
C THR A 243 -1.64 3.98 -13.93
N ASN A 244 -1.71 4.38 -12.67
CA ASN A 244 -2.52 3.73 -11.65
C ASN A 244 -4.02 3.75 -12.02
N ILE A 245 -4.51 4.89 -12.50
CA ILE A 245 -5.90 5.03 -12.96
C ILE A 245 -6.16 4.15 -14.18
N ASN A 246 -5.24 4.07 -15.13
CA ASN A 246 -5.37 3.16 -16.28
C ASN A 246 -5.44 1.69 -15.82
N PHE A 247 -4.63 1.27 -14.84
CA PHE A 247 -4.73 -0.09 -14.29
C PHE A 247 -6.07 -0.35 -13.61
N ALA A 248 -6.58 0.63 -12.86
CA ALA A 248 -7.91 0.55 -12.25
C ALA A 248 -9.01 0.45 -13.32
N TRP A 249 -8.93 1.27 -14.38
CA TRP A 249 -9.85 1.26 -15.51
C TRP A 249 -9.82 -0.08 -16.25
N VAL A 250 -8.63 -0.62 -16.57
CA VAL A 250 -8.48 -1.93 -17.22
C VAL A 250 -9.11 -3.03 -16.36
N LYS A 251 -8.87 -3.00 -15.05
CA LYS A 251 -9.45 -3.97 -14.12
C LYS A 251 -10.98 -3.85 -14.05
N LEU A 252 -11.51 -2.63 -13.98
CA LEU A 252 -12.95 -2.39 -13.93
C LEU A 252 -13.61 -2.83 -15.25
N ASN A 253 -13.03 -2.45 -16.39
CA ASN A 253 -13.52 -2.83 -17.71
C ASN A 253 -13.51 -4.34 -17.93
N LYS A 254 -12.51 -5.08 -17.40
CA LYS A 254 -12.50 -6.55 -17.43
C LYS A 254 -13.76 -7.15 -16.81
N TYR A 255 -14.17 -6.67 -15.64
CA TYR A 255 -15.38 -7.16 -14.98
C TYR A 255 -16.64 -6.63 -15.64
N TYR A 256 -16.58 -5.42 -16.19
CA TYR A 256 -17.71 -4.85 -16.90
C TYR A 256 -18.04 -5.64 -18.18
N SER A 257 -17.04 -6.03 -18.95
CA SER A 257 -17.22 -6.93 -20.10
C SER A 257 -17.72 -8.33 -19.71
N ALA A 258 -17.53 -8.76 -18.47
CA ALA A 258 -18.04 -10.04 -17.99
C ALA A 258 -19.56 -10.01 -17.73
N ILE A 259 -20.18 -8.83 -17.62
CA ILE A 259 -21.64 -8.68 -17.50
C ILE A 259 -22.35 -9.28 -18.71
N ASP A 260 -21.75 -9.19 -19.89
CA ASP A 260 -22.28 -9.77 -21.13
C ASP A 260 -22.50 -11.29 -21.06
N GLN A 261 -21.87 -11.98 -20.11
CA GLN A 261 -22.04 -13.42 -19.90
C GLN A 261 -23.39 -13.76 -19.26
N SER A 262 -24.06 -12.80 -18.63
CA SER A 262 -25.37 -12.99 -18.01
C SER A 262 -26.33 -11.86 -18.40
N PRO A 263 -27.29 -12.12 -19.31
CA PRO A 263 -28.29 -11.12 -19.71
C PRO A 263 -29.11 -10.53 -18.57
N VAL A 264 -29.14 -11.20 -17.40
CA VAL A 264 -29.90 -10.80 -16.20
C VAL A 264 -29.57 -9.38 -15.75
N TYR A 265 -28.32 -8.94 -15.85
CA TYR A 265 -27.93 -7.58 -15.45
C TYR A 265 -28.57 -6.50 -16.34
N TYR A 266 -28.58 -6.73 -17.66
CA TYR A 266 -29.25 -5.84 -18.61
C TYR A 266 -30.77 -5.87 -18.43
N ALA A 267 -31.34 -7.08 -18.32
CA ALA A 267 -32.77 -7.26 -18.11
C ALA A 267 -33.25 -6.58 -16.83
N ALA A 268 -32.57 -6.77 -15.69
CA ALA A 268 -32.92 -6.14 -14.43
C ALA A 268 -32.89 -4.60 -14.52
N THR A 269 -31.89 -4.05 -15.20
CA THR A 269 -31.76 -2.59 -15.39
C THR A 269 -32.91 -2.04 -16.25
N VAL A 270 -33.23 -2.71 -17.35
CA VAL A 270 -34.27 -2.29 -18.32
C VAL A 270 -35.69 -2.53 -17.81
N LEU A 271 -35.91 -3.58 -17.00
CA LEU A 271 -37.22 -3.84 -16.40
C LEU A 271 -37.56 -2.87 -15.27
N HIS A 272 -36.60 -2.08 -14.80
CA HIS A 272 -36.88 -1.02 -13.84
C HIS A 272 -37.78 0.06 -14.48
N PRO A 273 -39.02 0.27 -13.99
CA PRO A 273 -40.04 1.06 -14.68
C PRO A 273 -39.67 2.55 -14.85
N ALA A 274 -38.91 3.12 -13.91
CA ALA A 274 -38.45 4.51 -14.02
C ALA A 274 -37.19 4.71 -14.90
N ILE A 275 -36.39 3.66 -15.14
CA ILE A 275 -35.08 3.75 -15.83
C ILE A 275 -35.21 3.25 -17.27
N ARG A 276 -35.72 2.03 -17.47
CA ARG A 276 -35.97 1.41 -18.78
C ARG A 276 -34.74 1.43 -19.71
N TRP A 277 -34.99 1.44 -21.01
CA TRP A 277 -33.98 1.62 -22.05
C TRP A 277 -33.30 2.99 -22.04
N ASP A 278 -33.90 4.00 -21.38
CA ASP A 278 -33.38 5.38 -21.38
C ASP A 278 -31.96 5.46 -20.77
N PHE A 279 -31.64 4.63 -19.77
CA PHE A 279 -30.30 4.53 -19.23
C PHE A 279 -29.30 4.01 -20.27
N LEU A 280 -29.56 2.85 -20.89
CA LEU A 280 -28.62 2.24 -21.84
C LEU A 280 -28.38 3.14 -23.05
N HIS A 281 -29.41 3.81 -23.56
CA HIS A 281 -29.26 4.78 -24.65
C HIS A 281 -28.41 6.00 -24.28
N ARG A 282 -28.39 6.40 -23.00
CA ARG A 282 -27.55 7.50 -22.52
C ARG A 282 -26.13 7.05 -22.22
N ALA A 283 -25.99 5.97 -21.46
CA ALA A 283 -24.70 5.42 -21.08
C ALA A 283 -23.91 4.96 -22.32
N TYR A 284 -24.56 4.29 -23.25
CA TYR A 284 -23.93 3.73 -24.46
C TYR A 284 -24.14 4.62 -25.68
N ARG A 285 -24.37 5.93 -25.49
CA ARG A 285 -24.60 6.87 -26.60
C ARG A 285 -23.49 6.79 -27.67
N GLU A 286 -22.26 6.60 -27.24
CA GLU A 286 -21.09 6.52 -28.12
C GLU A 286 -20.78 5.08 -28.58
N ARG A 287 -21.58 4.10 -28.15
CA ARG A 287 -21.34 2.66 -28.38
C ARG A 287 -22.64 1.99 -28.86
N PRO A 288 -23.13 2.32 -30.08
CA PRO A 288 -24.40 1.79 -30.59
C PRO A 288 -24.40 0.25 -30.68
N ASP A 289 -23.24 -0.35 -31.00
CA ASP A 289 -23.08 -1.80 -31.06
C ASP A 289 -23.40 -2.49 -29.72
N TRP A 290 -23.13 -1.83 -28.60
CA TRP A 290 -23.40 -2.35 -27.27
C TRP A 290 -24.89 -2.38 -26.96
N ILE A 291 -25.63 -1.38 -27.46
CA ILE A 291 -27.10 -1.34 -27.35
C ILE A 291 -27.70 -2.50 -28.14
N GLY A 292 -27.24 -2.72 -29.38
CA GLY A 292 -27.71 -3.83 -30.21
C GLY A 292 -27.41 -5.20 -29.57
N LYS A 293 -26.23 -5.36 -28.98
CA LYS A 293 -25.87 -6.57 -28.22
C LYS A 293 -26.76 -6.77 -27.00
N ALA A 294 -27.00 -5.71 -26.22
CA ALA A 294 -27.88 -5.78 -25.05
C ALA A 294 -29.32 -6.16 -25.43
N GLN A 295 -29.85 -5.62 -26.54
CA GLN A 295 -31.15 -6.00 -27.10
C GLN A 295 -31.20 -7.49 -27.44
N GLN A 296 -30.21 -7.99 -28.19
CA GLN A 296 -30.15 -9.42 -28.53
C GLN A 296 -30.08 -10.33 -27.30
N LEU A 297 -29.31 -9.95 -26.27
CA LEU A 297 -29.20 -10.70 -25.02
C LEU A 297 -30.52 -10.72 -24.25
N ILE A 298 -31.21 -9.57 -24.14
CA ILE A 298 -32.51 -9.49 -23.48
C ILE A 298 -33.57 -10.24 -24.28
N ASP A 299 -33.58 -10.14 -25.61
CA ASP A 299 -34.51 -10.86 -26.47
C ASP A 299 -34.32 -12.38 -26.33
N GLY A 300 -33.07 -12.85 -26.33
CA GLY A 300 -32.74 -14.26 -26.08
C GLY A 300 -33.26 -14.73 -24.74
N LEU A 301 -33.01 -13.97 -23.67
CA LEU A 301 -33.56 -14.25 -22.34
C LEU A 301 -35.10 -14.27 -22.36
N TRP A 302 -35.74 -13.29 -23.01
CA TRP A 302 -37.20 -13.24 -23.12
C TRP A 302 -37.78 -14.46 -23.83
N GLN A 303 -37.12 -15.00 -24.87
CA GLN A 303 -37.58 -16.22 -25.54
C GLN A 303 -37.67 -17.43 -24.61
N GLU A 304 -36.79 -17.53 -23.61
CA GLU A 304 -36.80 -18.59 -22.60
C GLU A 304 -37.99 -18.44 -21.65
N TYR A 305 -38.33 -17.21 -21.28
CA TYR A 305 -39.38 -16.92 -20.29
C TYR A 305 -40.78 -16.79 -20.87
N LYS A 306 -40.93 -16.42 -22.15
CA LYS A 306 -42.24 -16.10 -22.75
C LYS A 306 -43.26 -17.26 -22.71
N GLN A 307 -42.78 -18.50 -22.69
CA GLN A 307 -43.62 -19.71 -22.70
C GLN A 307 -43.89 -20.26 -21.31
N LEU A 308 -43.28 -19.70 -20.27
CA LEU A 308 -43.48 -20.17 -18.91
C LEU A 308 -44.90 -19.79 -18.45
N PRO A 309 -45.64 -20.72 -17.82
CA PRO A 309 -46.96 -20.42 -17.30
C PRO A 309 -46.85 -19.35 -16.23
N VAL A 310 -47.51 -18.22 -16.45
CA VAL A 310 -47.49 -17.12 -15.48
C VAL A 310 -48.38 -17.50 -14.30
N GLN A 311 -47.77 -17.96 -13.22
CA GLN A 311 -48.46 -18.15 -11.94
C GLN A 311 -48.68 -16.78 -11.29
N PHE A 312 -49.67 -16.03 -11.78
CA PHE A 312 -50.21 -14.90 -11.03
C PHE A 312 -51.03 -15.46 -9.87
N GLU A 313 -50.41 -15.68 -8.71
CA GLU A 313 -51.18 -15.60 -7.48
C GLU A 313 -51.69 -14.15 -7.40
N ARG A 314 -53.01 -13.96 -7.59
CA ARG A 314 -53.70 -12.71 -7.28
C ARG A 314 -53.64 -12.50 -5.76
N GLY A 315 -52.46 -12.13 -5.28
CA GLY A 315 -52.34 -11.40 -4.03
C GLY A 315 -53.11 -10.09 -4.16
N ASN A 316 -53.51 -9.51 -3.03
CA ASN A 316 -54.25 -8.25 -2.96
C ASN A 316 -53.36 -7.05 -3.38
N TYR A 317 -52.90 -7.02 -4.64
CA TYR A 317 -52.02 -5.97 -5.17
C TYR A 317 -52.69 -4.58 -5.11
N ASP A 318 -54.03 -4.52 -5.11
CA ASP A 318 -54.81 -3.29 -4.92
C ASP A 318 -54.60 -2.65 -3.54
N GLN A 319 -54.09 -3.40 -2.54
CA GLN A 319 -53.75 -2.87 -1.22
C GLN A 319 -52.29 -2.40 -1.13
N LEU A 320 -51.44 -2.71 -2.12
CA LEU A 320 -50.07 -2.24 -2.16
C LEU A 320 -50.05 -0.78 -2.64
N ARG A 321 -50.07 0.15 -1.68
CA ARG A 321 -49.85 1.57 -1.98
C ARG A 321 -48.46 1.74 -2.61
N PRO A 322 -48.29 2.62 -3.62
CA PRO A 322 -46.96 3.01 -4.10
C PRO A 322 -46.16 3.53 -2.91
N ILE A 323 -45.13 2.79 -2.50
CA ILE A 323 -44.33 3.16 -1.33
C ILE A 323 -43.52 4.39 -1.74
N LYS A 324 -43.86 5.54 -1.14
CA LYS A 324 -43.07 6.76 -1.28
C LYS A 324 -41.70 6.51 -0.66
N ARG A 325 -40.67 6.36 -1.49
CA ARG A 325 -39.28 6.26 -1.05
C ARG A 325 -38.95 7.56 -0.31
N ALA A 326 -38.56 7.45 0.96
CA ALA A 326 -38.11 8.61 1.71
C ALA A 326 -36.86 9.20 1.02
N LYS A 327 -36.84 10.52 0.80
CA LYS A 327 -35.68 11.26 0.29
C LYS A 327 -34.46 10.87 1.14
N GLU A 328 -33.51 10.17 0.53
CA GLU A 328 -32.26 9.79 1.17
C GLU A 328 -31.46 11.07 1.53
N VAL A 329 -30.50 10.97 2.46
CA VAL A 329 -29.41 11.96 2.44
C VAL A 329 -28.67 11.60 1.15
N GLU A 330 -28.84 12.43 0.13
CA GLU A 330 -28.50 12.11 -1.24
C GLU A 330 -27.00 11.79 -1.34
N ASP A 331 -26.65 10.51 -1.34
CA ASP A 331 -25.30 10.12 -1.72
C ASP A 331 -25.14 10.33 -3.23
N SER A 332 -23.91 10.62 -3.66
CA SER A 332 -23.63 11.00 -5.05
C SER A 332 -24.07 9.94 -6.07
N PHE A 333 -24.03 8.67 -5.68
CA PHE A 333 -24.44 7.57 -6.56
C PHE A 333 -25.97 7.41 -6.62
N SER A 334 -26.68 7.67 -5.52
CA SER A 334 -28.14 7.69 -5.45
C SER A 334 -28.70 8.85 -6.26
N SER A 335 -28.10 10.04 -6.15
CA SER A 335 -28.44 11.18 -7.00
C SER A 335 -28.22 10.87 -8.49
N TYR A 336 -27.11 10.20 -8.82
CA TYR A 336 -26.86 9.72 -10.18
C TYR A 336 -27.95 8.76 -10.67
N LEU A 337 -28.33 7.75 -9.88
CA LEU A 337 -29.42 6.82 -10.23
C LEU A 337 -30.76 7.53 -10.38
N ASP A 338 -31.08 8.48 -9.50
CA ASP A 338 -32.33 9.24 -9.52
C ASP A 338 -32.40 10.22 -10.71
N SER A 339 -31.26 10.66 -11.24
CA SER A 339 -31.20 11.48 -12.46
C SER A 339 -31.80 10.78 -13.68
N PHE A 340 -31.72 9.44 -13.75
CA PHE A 340 -32.35 8.65 -14.81
C PHE A 340 -33.84 8.45 -14.59
N LYS A 341 -34.28 8.38 -13.32
CA LYS A 341 -35.70 8.22 -12.97
C LYS A 341 -36.50 9.49 -13.26
N SER A 342 -35.91 10.65 -12.99
CA SER A 342 -36.58 11.95 -13.09
C SER A 342 -36.84 12.42 -14.52
N THR A 343 -36.15 11.87 -15.52
CA THR A 343 -36.44 12.27 -16.92
C THR A 343 -37.69 11.60 -17.48
N THR A 344 -38.16 10.52 -16.85
CA THR A 344 -39.34 9.76 -17.29
C THR A 344 -40.63 10.41 -16.81
N THR A 345 -40.66 11.00 -15.62
CA THR A 345 -41.84 11.72 -15.10
C THR A 345 -42.20 12.92 -15.97
N ALA A 346 -41.21 13.68 -16.45
CA ALA A 346 -41.44 14.81 -17.36
C ALA A 346 -42.01 14.40 -18.73
N ARG A 347 -41.71 13.18 -19.22
CA ARG A 347 -42.28 12.65 -20.47
C ARG A 347 -43.72 12.16 -20.31
N LEU A 348 -44.11 11.75 -19.10
CA LEU A 348 -45.48 11.33 -18.81
C LEU A 348 -46.40 12.54 -18.59
N GLU A 349 -45.92 13.59 -17.91
CA GLU A 349 -46.68 14.83 -17.72
C GLU A 349 -46.89 15.62 -19.03
N GLY A 350 -45.98 15.48 -20.01
CA GLY A 350 -46.10 16.12 -21.32
C GLY A 350 -47.06 15.43 -22.31
N ASN A 351 -47.63 14.27 -21.95
CA ASN A 351 -48.50 13.47 -22.82
C ASN A 351 -49.97 13.41 -22.34
N GLU A 352 -50.32 14.13 -21.26
CA GLU A 352 -51.69 14.25 -20.74
C GLU A 352 -52.42 15.52 -21.25
N GLY A 353 -51.93 16.13 -22.33
CA GLY A 353 -52.37 17.45 -22.79
C GLY A 353 -53.06 17.54 -24.15
N ASP A 354 -53.36 16.44 -24.82
CA ASP A 354 -54.11 16.44 -26.08
C ASP A 354 -55.02 15.19 -26.18
N GLU A 355 -56.19 15.25 -25.53
CA GLU A 355 -57.42 14.55 -25.95
C GLU A 355 -58.63 15.49 -25.85
#